data_AF-A0A086TK17-F1
#
_entry.id   AF-A0A086TK17-F1
#
_cell.length_a   1.000
_cell.length_b   1.000
_cell.length_c   1.000
_cell.angle_alpha   90.00
_cell.angle_beta   90.00
_cell.angle_gamma   90.00
#
_symmetry.space_group_name_H-M   'P 1'
#
loop_
_entity.id
_entity.type
_entity.pdbx_description
1 polymer ?
#
loop_
_entity_poly.entity_id
_entity_poly.type
_entity_poly.pdbx_seq_one_letter_code
_entity_poly.pdbx_strand_id
1 'polypeptide(L)'
;MALAVTAIATSTRLLDLYYVQPWTRVPSRYYSRSLRDTARSKKSDDINKKKNTDIKVKDLQHYQNEPLMWDMHRFKIELWSPVRIVSFKEPTPHTDTRNKRMWTFSQLSGCCLVYSLLLDVVLFLLSRFSVTDVQNLPLFHYGLFVTGGGAFIVYFILSVFYTIASIWTYATGRLADPQEWTMLDNYLPCFAVSPADFWNNWQTLFRYIWVDLGFLPVQRWSRHLTPLAQECLPLMSVFTLSGILHAYVVVAVWREPIWSQVVYFWIQGMAVFLTKALERSLPGQYLRHHYASGPVAVRWSLHVGGMLVTLAFHVLTVPFFMDPYVKSGMWLAVKERSVLWWVYGKEV
;
A
#
# COMPACT_ATOMS: atom_id res chain seq x y z
N MET A 1 -17.88 -12.03 10.00
CA MET A 1 -18.48 -10.73 9.67
C MET A 1 -17.49 -9.71 9.11
N ALA A 2 -16.40 -9.31 9.77
CA ALA A 2 -15.48 -8.29 9.22
C ALA A 2 -14.88 -8.61 7.83
N LEU A 3 -14.38 -9.84 7.60
CA LEU A 3 -13.91 -10.27 6.26
C LEU A 3 -15.04 -10.30 5.22
N ALA A 4 -16.27 -10.60 5.63
CA ALA A 4 -17.45 -10.55 4.76
C ALA A 4 -17.90 -9.10 4.49
N VAL A 5 -17.74 -8.18 5.45
CA VAL A 5 -18.05 -6.75 5.30
C VAL A 5 -16.98 -6.04 4.47
N THR A 6 -15.70 -6.39 4.62
CA THR A 6 -14.64 -5.87 3.76
C THR A 6 -14.74 -6.47 2.36
N ALA A 7 -15.05 -7.77 2.21
CA ALA A 7 -15.32 -8.35 0.90
C ALA A 7 -16.58 -7.76 0.26
N ILE A 8 -17.70 -7.62 0.98
CA ILE A 8 -18.95 -7.01 0.49
C ILE A 8 -18.75 -5.52 0.18
N ALA A 9 -18.09 -4.72 1.03
CA ALA A 9 -17.82 -3.29 0.78
C ALA A 9 -16.83 -3.07 -0.36
N THR A 10 -15.85 -3.96 -0.54
CA THR A 10 -14.94 -3.90 -1.69
C THR A 10 -15.70 -4.32 -2.97
N SER A 11 -16.60 -5.32 -2.90
CA SER A 11 -17.42 -5.81 -4.02
C SER A 11 -18.56 -4.86 -4.43
N THR A 12 -19.21 -4.18 -3.48
CA THR A 12 -20.31 -3.22 -3.74
C THR A 12 -19.77 -1.87 -4.20
N ARG A 13 -18.61 -1.41 -3.72
CA ARG A 13 -17.96 -0.21 -4.27
C ARG A 13 -17.37 -0.45 -5.66
N LEU A 14 -17.00 -1.70 -5.98
CA LEU A 14 -16.66 -2.14 -7.34
C LEU A 14 -17.87 -2.13 -8.29
N LEU A 15 -19.09 -2.42 -7.79
CA LEU A 15 -20.35 -2.34 -8.55
C LEU A 15 -20.83 -0.88 -8.76
N ASP A 16 -20.70 0.00 -7.77
CA ASP A 16 -21.09 1.41 -7.88
C ASP A 16 -20.18 2.25 -8.78
N LEU A 17 -18.87 1.96 -8.79
CA LEU A 17 -17.91 2.58 -9.70
C LEU A 17 -18.11 2.17 -11.17
N TYR A 18 -18.93 1.14 -11.44
CA TYR A 18 -19.29 0.70 -12.79
C TYR A 18 -20.70 1.11 -13.26
N TYR A 19 -21.64 1.44 -12.36
CA TYR A 19 -23.06 1.59 -12.74
C TYR A 19 -23.71 2.96 -12.61
N VAL A 20 -23.07 4.00 -12.05
CA VAL A 20 -23.73 5.33 -11.94
C VAL A 20 -22.88 6.47 -12.48
N GLN A 21 -22.82 6.61 -13.83
CA GLN A 21 -22.98 7.90 -14.51
C GLN A 21 -23.45 7.72 -15.98
N PRO A 22 -24.77 7.68 -16.24
CA PRO A 22 -25.32 7.99 -17.57
C PRO A 22 -25.42 9.51 -17.86
N TRP A 23 -25.18 10.38 -16.87
CA TRP A 23 -25.62 11.78 -16.95
C TRP A 23 -24.59 12.78 -17.48
N THR A 24 -23.30 12.44 -17.54
CA THR A 24 -22.30 13.47 -17.87
C THR A 24 -22.19 13.78 -19.35
N ARG A 25 -22.70 12.94 -20.27
CA ARG A 25 -22.62 13.13 -21.75
C ARG A 25 -21.25 13.55 -22.29
N VAL A 26 -20.17 13.49 -21.49
CA VAL A 26 -18.81 13.76 -21.92
C VAL A 26 -18.23 12.44 -22.42
N PRO A 27 -17.99 12.28 -23.72
CA PRO A 27 -17.36 11.07 -24.23
C PRO A 27 -15.96 10.97 -23.60
N SER A 28 -15.68 9.83 -22.96
CA SER A 28 -14.35 9.54 -22.47
C SER A 28 -13.35 9.69 -23.62
N ARG A 29 -12.24 10.40 -23.39
CA ARG A 29 -11.15 10.62 -24.37
C ARG A 29 -10.54 9.32 -24.94
N TYR A 30 -10.95 8.16 -24.44
CA TYR A 30 -10.50 6.84 -24.89
C TYR A 30 -11.33 6.28 -26.06
N TYR A 31 -12.54 6.79 -26.32
CA TYR A 31 -13.32 6.40 -27.50
C TYR A 31 -12.83 7.07 -28.79
N SER A 32 -12.16 8.22 -28.72
CA SER A 32 -11.70 8.97 -29.90
C SER A 32 -10.34 8.51 -30.44
N ARG A 33 -9.53 7.77 -29.65
CA ARG A 33 -8.21 7.27 -30.10
C ARG A 33 -8.34 6.01 -30.96
N SER A 34 -9.24 5.09 -30.60
CA SER A 34 -9.56 3.88 -31.38
C SER A 34 -10.06 4.19 -32.81
N LEU A 35 -10.81 5.28 -32.98
CA LEU A 35 -11.28 5.75 -34.30
C LEU A 35 -10.18 6.42 -35.15
N ARG A 36 -9.09 6.93 -34.54
CA ARG A 36 -7.94 7.49 -35.28
C ARG A 36 -7.00 6.41 -35.76
N ASP A 37 -6.81 5.35 -34.98
CA ASP A 37 -5.88 4.28 -35.34
C ASP A 37 -6.45 3.34 -36.40
N THR A 38 -7.79 3.22 -36.49
CA THR A 38 -8.48 2.53 -37.59
C THR A 38 -8.56 3.38 -38.88
N ALA A 39 -8.50 4.71 -38.78
CA ALA A 39 -8.49 5.60 -39.95
C ALA A 39 -7.09 5.81 -40.57
N ARG A 40 -5.99 5.57 -39.82
CA ARG A 40 -4.61 5.76 -40.31
C ARG A 40 -3.97 4.52 -40.93
N SER A 41 -4.57 3.34 -40.77
CA SER A 41 -4.09 2.07 -41.33
C SER A 41 -4.29 1.91 -42.85
N LYS A 42 -4.83 2.91 -43.56
CA LYS A 42 -5.06 2.83 -45.03
C LYS A 42 -4.16 3.73 -45.87
N LYS A 43 -3.07 4.30 -45.34
CA LYS A 43 -2.25 5.26 -46.10
C LYS A 43 -0.73 5.16 -45.91
N SER A 44 -0.18 3.98 -45.64
CA SER A 44 1.27 3.81 -45.43
C SER A 44 1.98 2.80 -46.34
N ASP A 45 1.40 2.42 -47.47
CA ASP A 45 2.10 1.54 -48.44
C ASP A 45 2.89 2.27 -49.52
N ASP A 46 2.94 3.61 -49.49
CA ASP A 46 3.84 4.37 -50.34
C ASP A 46 4.63 5.37 -49.49
N ILE A 47 5.90 5.04 -49.26
CA ILE A 47 7.10 5.90 -49.31
C ILE A 47 8.19 5.19 -48.53
N ASN A 48 8.83 4.26 -49.23
CA ASN A 48 10.07 3.65 -48.86
C ASN A 48 11.19 4.49 -49.52
N LYS A 49 11.99 5.22 -48.72
CA LYS A 49 13.44 5.46 -48.93
C LYS A 49 13.98 6.66 -48.12
N LYS A 50 15.13 6.40 -47.47
CA LYS A 50 16.10 7.34 -46.90
C LYS A 50 15.68 8.12 -45.64
N LYS A 51 16.00 7.52 -44.48
CA LYS A 51 16.97 8.08 -43.51
C LYS A 51 17.13 7.09 -42.37
N ASN A 52 18.20 6.31 -42.46
CA ASN A 52 18.72 5.55 -41.34
C ASN A 52 19.62 6.49 -40.51
N THR A 53 19.77 6.17 -39.22
CA THR A 53 20.60 6.83 -38.19
C THR A 53 20.22 8.26 -37.78
N ASP A 54 19.17 8.39 -36.96
CA ASP A 54 19.15 9.36 -35.83
C ASP A 54 17.96 9.18 -34.84
N ILE A 55 17.39 7.98 -34.75
CA ILE A 55 16.28 7.67 -33.83
C ILE A 55 16.78 6.70 -32.76
N LYS A 56 17.71 7.16 -31.92
CA LYS A 56 18.03 6.55 -30.62
C LYS A 56 18.53 7.65 -29.72
N VAL A 57 17.63 8.25 -28.93
CA VAL A 57 17.85 8.93 -27.63
C VAL A 57 16.58 9.72 -27.24
N LYS A 58 15.80 10.26 -28.19
CA LYS A 58 14.60 11.06 -27.87
C LYS A 58 13.39 10.23 -27.40
N ASP A 59 13.18 9.02 -27.91
CA ASP A 59 12.04 8.18 -27.48
C ASP A 59 12.24 7.52 -26.11
N LEU A 60 13.47 7.45 -25.61
CA LEU A 60 13.76 6.94 -24.26
C LEU A 60 13.56 8.00 -23.16
N GLN A 61 13.62 9.29 -23.49
CA GLN A 61 13.30 10.37 -22.54
C GLN A 61 11.80 10.60 -22.37
N HIS A 62 10.96 10.18 -23.34
CA HIS A 62 9.52 10.39 -23.22
C HIS A 62 8.84 9.42 -22.24
N TYR A 63 9.43 8.24 -22.01
CA TYR A 63 8.89 7.23 -21.07
C TYR A 63 9.30 7.42 -19.60
N GLN A 64 10.27 8.30 -19.30
CA GLN A 64 10.73 8.53 -17.92
C GLN A 64 9.95 9.63 -17.17
N ASN A 65 9.03 10.34 -17.83
CA ASN A 65 8.34 11.51 -17.25
C ASN A 65 6.81 11.40 -17.20
N GLU A 66 6.21 10.23 -17.51
CA GLU A 66 4.77 10.04 -17.29
C GLU A 66 4.53 9.55 -15.85
N PRO A 67 3.90 10.36 -14.98
CA PRO A 67 3.65 9.96 -13.61
C PRO A 67 2.60 8.85 -13.63
N LEU A 68 3.04 7.59 -13.42
CA LEU A 68 2.24 6.42 -13.02
C LEU A 68 0.77 6.51 -13.47
N MET A 69 0.51 6.70 -14.77
CA MET A 69 -0.85 6.61 -15.29
C MET A 69 -1.04 5.16 -15.68
N TRP A 70 -1.71 4.45 -14.79
CA TRP A 70 -2.29 3.17 -15.11
C TRP A 70 -3.30 3.44 -16.21
N ASP A 71 -3.06 2.89 -17.40
CA ASP A 71 -4.16 2.82 -18.34
C ASP A 71 -5.27 1.94 -17.72
N MET A 72 -6.50 2.21 -18.10
CA MET A 72 -7.67 1.48 -17.60
C MET A 72 -7.51 -0.04 -17.80
N HIS A 73 -6.70 -0.45 -18.78
CA HIS A 73 -6.40 -1.85 -19.04
C HIS A 73 -5.49 -2.46 -17.96
N ARG A 74 -4.45 -1.77 -17.51
CA ARG A 74 -3.51 -2.16 -16.45
C ARG A 74 -4.14 -2.11 -15.07
N PHE A 75 -4.97 -1.09 -14.79
CA PHE A 75 -5.78 -1.05 -13.56
C PHE A 75 -6.76 -2.24 -13.53
N LYS A 76 -7.40 -2.56 -14.67
CA LYS A 76 -8.22 -3.77 -14.80
C LYS A 76 -7.39 -5.06 -14.67
N ILE A 77 -6.11 -5.06 -15.05
CA ILE A 77 -5.24 -6.24 -14.92
C ILE A 77 -4.93 -6.49 -13.44
N GLU A 78 -4.49 -5.49 -12.68
CA GLU A 78 -4.05 -5.72 -11.30
C GLU A 78 -5.21 -5.77 -10.29
N LEU A 79 -6.30 -5.02 -10.51
CA LEU A 79 -7.50 -5.08 -9.64
C LEU A 79 -8.22 -6.44 -9.73
N TRP A 80 -7.97 -7.21 -10.80
CA TRP A 80 -8.62 -8.49 -11.07
C TRP A 80 -7.66 -9.67 -11.28
N SER A 81 -6.33 -9.49 -11.12
CA SER A 81 -5.32 -10.56 -11.32
C SER A 81 -5.62 -11.83 -10.50
N PRO A 82 -6.06 -11.75 -9.23
CA PRO A 82 -6.37 -12.95 -8.44
C PRO A 82 -7.67 -13.67 -8.89
N VAL A 83 -8.55 -13.01 -9.65
CA VAL A 83 -9.93 -13.49 -9.89
C VAL A 83 -10.23 -13.72 -11.38
N ARG A 84 -9.34 -13.31 -12.30
CA ARG A 84 -9.50 -13.72 -13.70
C ARG A 84 -9.17 -15.19 -13.89
N ILE A 85 -10.26 -15.95 -13.99
CA ILE A 85 -10.48 -17.05 -14.93
C ILE A 85 -9.40 -17.06 -16.02
N VAL A 86 -8.52 -18.06 -15.94
CA VAL A 86 -8.25 -19.02 -17.03
C VAL A 86 -8.40 -18.40 -18.42
N SER A 87 -7.50 -17.49 -18.78
CA SER A 87 -7.20 -17.25 -20.19
C SER A 87 -5.93 -18.03 -20.50
N PHE A 88 -6.09 -19.03 -21.36
CA PHE A 88 -5.06 -19.90 -21.93
C PHE A 88 -4.09 -19.10 -22.79
N LYS A 89 -3.28 -18.25 -22.17
CA LYS A 89 -1.93 -18.02 -22.67
C LYS A 89 -1.01 -18.65 -21.66
N GLU A 90 -0.39 -19.76 -22.07
CA GLU A 90 0.84 -20.22 -21.45
C GLU A 90 1.72 -18.98 -21.20
N PRO A 91 2.33 -18.84 -20.01
CA PRO A 91 3.31 -17.81 -19.81
C PRO A 91 4.39 -18.01 -20.87
N THR A 92 4.37 -17.16 -21.91
CA THR A 92 5.43 -17.13 -22.90
C THR A 92 6.73 -16.96 -22.12
N PRO A 93 7.71 -17.87 -22.28
CA PRO A 93 8.96 -17.81 -21.55
C PRO A 93 9.76 -16.63 -22.10
N HIS A 94 9.44 -15.42 -21.67
CA HIS A 94 10.23 -14.23 -21.95
C HIS A 94 11.41 -14.21 -20.99
N THR A 95 12.46 -14.91 -21.41
CA THR A 95 13.88 -14.52 -21.55
C THR A 95 14.39 -13.16 -21.02
N ASP A 96 13.81 -12.54 -19.99
CA ASP A 96 14.47 -11.43 -19.28
C ASP A 96 14.93 -11.89 -17.89
N THR A 97 16.13 -12.45 -17.91
CA THR A 97 16.88 -13.11 -16.83
C THR A 97 17.39 -12.14 -15.76
N ARG A 98 16.53 -11.27 -15.21
CA ARG A 98 16.74 -10.77 -13.86
C ARG A 98 15.93 -11.65 -12.93
N ASN A 99 16.59 -12.62 -12.29
CA ASN A 99 16.12 -13.52 -11.23
C ASN A 99 14.96 -12.96 -10.37
N LYS A 100 13.74 -12.91 -10.90
CA LYS A 100 12.56 -12.60 -10.11
C LYS A 100 12.12 -13.92 -9.50
N ARG A 101 12.22 -14.00 -8.18
CA ARG A 101 11.82 -15.16 -7.42
C ARG A 101 10.30 -15.31 -7.57
N MET A 102 9.88 -16.23 -8.42
CA MET A 102 8.49 -16.65 -8.50
C MET A 102 8.17 -17.47 -7.24
N TRP A 103 7.02 -17.24 -6.63
CA TRP A 103 6.64 -17.91 -5.40
C TRP A 103 5.80 -19.15 -5.68
N THR A 104 6.23 -20.28 -5.13
CA THR A 104 5.52 -21.56 -5.19
C THR A 104 4.48 -21.66 -4.07
N PHE A 105 3.51 -22.56 -4.21
CA PHE A 105 2.48 -22.80 -3.18
C PHE A 105 3.11 -23.14 -1.84
N SER A 106 4.11 -24.04 -1.83
CA SER A 106 4.78 -24.47 -0.60
C SER A 106 5.50 -23.33 0.12
N GLN A 107 6.08 -22.38 -0.62
CA GLN A 107 6.74 -21.21 -0.02
C GLN A 107 5.70 -20.25 0.57
N LEU A 108 4.63 -19.96 -0.18
CA LEU A 108 3.56 -19.08 0.26
C LEU A 108 2.83 -19.64 1.49
N SER A 109 2.54 -20.95 1.50
CA SER A 109 1.90 -21.62 2.63
C SER A 109 2.81 -21.62 3.86
N GLY A 110 4.12 -21.81 3.68
CA GLY A 110 5.11 -21.67 4.75
C GLY A 110 5.10 -20.29 5.38
N CYS A 111 5.16 -19.23 4.57
CA CYS A 111 5.06 -17.84 5.04
C CYS A 111 3.71 -17.56 5.71
N CYS A 112 2.61 -18.05 5.14
CA CYS A 112 1.28 -17.94 5.71
C CYS A 112 1.21 -18.53 7.12
N LEU A 113 1.78 -19.72 7.33
CA LEU A 113 1.86 -20.35 8.65
C LEU A 113 2.65 -19.50 9.63
N VAL A 114 3.82 -18.99 9.23
CA VAL A 114 4.65 -18.11 10.08
C VAL A 114 3.87 -16.86 10.50
N TYR A 115 3.22 -16.15 9.57
CA TYR A 115 2.45 -14.96 9.91
C TYR A 115 1.24 -15.27 10.78
N SER A 116 0.56 -16.39 10.57
CA SER A 116 -0.54 -16.83 11.43
C SER A 116 -0.07 -17.16 12.85
N LEU A 117 1.11 -17.78 13.02
CA LEU A 117 1.70 -18.02 14.34
C LEU A 117 2.08 -16.71 15.03
N LEU A 118 2.73 -15.78 14.32
CA LEU A 118 3.07 -14.46 14.88
C LEU A 118 1.81 -13.68 15.28
N LEU A 119 0.77 -13.74 14.45
CA LEU A 119 -0.53 -13.14 14.75
C LEU A 119 -1.15 -13.74 16.01
N ASP A 120 -1.08 -15.07 16.17
CA ASP A 120 -1.59 -15.78 17.34
C ASP A 120 -0.85 -15.37 18.62
N VAL A 121 0.48 -15.29 18.57
CA VAL A 121 1.32 -14.83 19.70
C VAL A 121 0.97 -13.39 20.09
N VAL A 122 0.88 -12.48 19.13
CA VAL A 122 0.55 -11.08 19.42
C VAL A 122 -0.84 -10.97 20.03
N LEU A 123 -1.82 -11.67 19.46
CA LEU A 123 -3.20 -11.65 19.97
C LEU A 123 -3.29 -12.22 21.40
N PHE A 124 -2.58 -13.32 21.67
CA PHE A 124 -2.46 -13.89 23.01
C PHE A 124 -1.86 -12.91 24.01
N LEU A 125 -0.76 -12.22 23.66
CA LEU A 125 -0.13 -11.24 24.54
C LEU A 125 -1.05 -10.04 24.81
N LEU A 126 -1.70 -9.48 23.77
CA LEU A 126 -2.62 -8.35 23.93
C LEU A 126 -3.86 -8.72 24.76
N SER A 127 -4.35 -9.96 24.65
CA SER A 127 -5.54 -10.44 25.37
C SER A 127 -5.38 -10.49 26.90
N ARG A 128 -4.15 -10.36 27.41
CA ARG A 128 -3.86 -10.26 28.85
C ARG A 128 -4.20 -8.90 29.45
N PHE A 129 -4.45 -7.90 28.61
CA PHE A 129 -4.79 -6.55 29.07
C PHE A 129 -6.28 -6.28 28.89
N SER A 130 -6.95 -5.85 29.97
CA SER A 130 -8.26 -5.22 29.86
C SER A 130 -8.15 -3.81 29.30
N VAL A 131 -9.27 -3.23 28.86
CA VAL A 131 -9.31 -1.83 28.39
C VAL A 131 -8.82 -0.87 29.49
N THR A 132 -9.26 -1.10 30.72
CA THR A 132 -8.88 -0.29 31.89
C THR A 132 -7.38 -0.41 32.17
N ASP A 133 -6.79 -1.60 32.03
CA ASP A 133 -5.35 -1.78 32.23
C ASP A 133 -4.57 -0.93 31.23
N VAL A 134 -4.93 -1.02 29.94
CA VAL A 134 -4.26 -0.28 28.86
C VAL A 134 -4.33 1.23 29.09
N GLN A 135 -5.49 1.75 29.50
CA GLN A 135 -5.67 3.18 29.77
C GLN A 135 -4.84 3.69 30.94
N ASN A 136 -4.51 2.81 31.90
CA ASN A 136 -3.70 3.13 33.06
C ASN A 136 -2.21 2.81 32.88
N LEU A 137 -1.80 2.30 31.72
CA LEU A 137 -0.39 1.99 31.46
C LEU A 137 0.46 3.27 31.44
N PRO A 138 1.67 3.25 32.04
CA PRO A 138 2.66 4.30 31.83
C PRO A 138 2.96 4.46 30.33
N LEU A 139 3.31 5.68 29.91
CA LEU A 139 3.51 6.05 28.50
C LEU A 139 4.36 5.03 27.70
N PHE A 140 5.47 4.55 28.29
CA PHE A 140 6.34 3.56 27.64
C PHE A 140 5.64 2.21 27.41
N HIS A 141 4.95 1.69 28.44
CA HIS A 141 4.21 0.43 28.34
C HIS A 141 3.01 0.55 27.40
N TYR A 142 2.33 1.70 27.43
CA TYR A 142 1.28 2.01 26.46
C TYR A 142 1.84 2.03 25.03
N GLY A 143 2.99 2.66 24.81
CA GLY A 143 3.68 2.65 23.51
C GLY A 143 4.03 1.23 23.02
N LEU A 144 4.49 0.35 23.92
CA LEU A 144 4.72 -1.06 23.59
C LEU A 144 3.43 -1.81 23.26
N PHE A 145 2.36 -1.62 24.04
CA PHE A 145 1.05 -2.21 23.79
C PHE A 145 0.54 -1.79 22.40
N VAL A 146 0.60 -0.50 22.10
CA VAL A 146 0.14 0.05 20.82
C VAL A 146 1.01 -0.44 19.66
N THR A 147 2.32 -0.61 19.87
CA THR A 147 3.22 -1.25 18.89
C THR A 147 2.82 -2.70 18.64
N GLY A 148 2.44 -3.45 19.68
CA GLY A 148 1.87 -4.78 19.56
C GLY A 148 0.57 -4.77 18.74
N GLY A 149 -0.32 -3.80 18.95
CA GLY A 149 -1.51 -3.59 18.12
C GLY A 149 -1.18 -3.31 16.65
N GLY A 150 -0.14 -2.51 16.38
CA GLY A 150 0.36 -2.29 15.03
C GLY A 150 0.90 -3.56 14.37
N ALA A 151 1.65 -4.38 15.13
CA ALA A 151 2.15 -5.67 14.67
C ALA A 151 1.00 -6.65 14.36
N PHE A 152 -0.05 -6.68 15.19
CA PHE A 152 -1.27 -7.45 14.91
C PHE A 152 -1.87 -7.08 13.56
N ILE A 153 -2.02 -5.78 13.28
CA ILE A 153 -2.57 -5.30 12.00
C ILE A 153 -1.69 -5.75 10.83
N VAL A 154 -0.36 -5.56 10.91
CA VAL A 154 0.59 -5.95 9.86
C VAL A 154 0.51 -7.44 9.58
N TYR A 155 0.63 -8.28 10.61
CA TYR A 155 0.62 -9.73 10.45
C TYR A 155 -0.74 -10.24 10.00
N PHE A 156 -1.84 -9.61 10.40
CA PHE A 156 -3.17 -9.93 9.89
C PHE A 156 -3.27 -9.69 8.39
N ILE A 157 -2.83 -8.52 7.91
CA ILE A 157 -2.83 -8.18 6.48
C ILE A 157 -1.97 -9.16 5.69
N LEU A 158 -0.75 -9.42 6.17
CA LEU A 158 0.18 -10.34 5.50
C LEU A 158 -0.37 -11.77 5.49
N SER A 159 -0.90 -12.26 6.62
CA SER A 159 -1.53 -13.59 6.70
C SER A 159 -2.67 -13.73 5.70
N VAL A 160 -3.58 -12.76 5.64
CA VAL A 160 -4.69 -12.75 4.65
C VAL A 160 -4.16 -12.75 3.22
N PHE A 161 -3.19 -11.89 2.91
CA PHE A 161 -2.65 -11.76 1.56
C PHE A 161 -1.94 -13.04 1.10
N TYR A 162 -1.07 -13.61 1.95
CA TYR A 162 -0.36 -14.86 1.67
C TYR A 162 -1.32 -16.05 1.60
N THR A 163 -2.40 -16.06 2.39
CA THR A 163 -3.46 -17.08 2.29
C THR A 163 -4.12 -17.03 0.91
N ILE A 164 -4.53 -15.84 0.46
CA ILE A 164 -5.18 -15.67 -0.85
C ILE A 164 -4.23 -16.05 -1.98
N ALA A 165 -2.97 -15.62 -1.93
CA ALA A 165 -1.94 -15.99 -2.90
C ALA A 165 -1.70 -17.50 -2.94
N SER A 166 -1.66 -18.16 -1.77
CA SER A 166 -1.51 -19.62 -1.67
C SER A 166 -2.69 -20.35 -2.30
N ILE A 167 -3.92 -19.95 -1.96
CA ILE A 167 -5.14 -20.55 -2.52
C ILE A 167 -5.17 -20.39 -4.04
N TRP A 168 -4.83 -19.19 -4.54
CA TRP A 168 -4.77 -18.92 -5.97
C TRP A 168 -3.73 -19.79 -6.68
N THR A 169 -2.52 -19.86 -6.13
CA THR A 169 -1.40 -20.66 -6.68
C THR A 169 -1.77 -22.14 -6.72
N TYR A 170 -2.41 -22.65 -5.65
CA TYR A 170 -2.90 -24.02 -5.58
C TYR A 170 -4.00 -24.30 -6.60
N ALA A 171 -5.02 -23.43 -6.66
CA ALA A 171 -6.19 -23.63 -7.52
C ALA A 171 -5.86 -23.51 -9.02
N THR A 172 -4.89 -22.67 -9.39
CA THR A 172 -4.53 -22.40 -10.79
C THR A 172 -3.31 -23.18 -11.28
N GLY A 173 -2.50 -23.74 -10.37
CA GLY A 173 -1.20 -24.32 -10.69
C GLY A 173 -0.14 -23.31 -11.15
N ARG A 174 -0.44 -22.01 -11.10
CA ARG A 174 0.48 -20.94 -11.52
C ARG A 174 1.31 -20.46 -10.34
N LEU A 175 2.54 -20.02 -10.61
CA LEU A 175 3.41 -19.38 -9.61
C LEU A 175 2.99 -17.92 -9.40
N ALA A 176 3.06 -17.44 -8.16
CA ALA A 176 2.77 -16.04 -7.86
C ALA A 176 3.95 -15.14 -8.22
N ASP A 177 3.71 -14.19 -9.13
CA ASP A 177 4.68 -13.16 -9.49
C ASP A 177 4.60 -11.99 -8.49
N PRO A 178 5.68 -11.63 -7.80
CA PRO A 178 5.73 -10.45 -6.92
C PRO A 178 5.34 -9.12 -7.58
N GLN A 179 5.42 -9.03 -8.91
CA GLN A 179 4.98 -7.83 -9.63
C GLN A 179 3.45 -7.69 -9.67
N GLU A 180 2.73 -8.81 -9.71
CA GLU A 180 1.27 -8.82 -9.59
C GLU A 180 0.84 -8.84 -8.13
N TRP A 181 1.58 -9.60 -7.30
CA TRP A 181 1.34 -9.76 -5.88
C TRP A 181 2.27 -8.84 -5.10
N THR A 182 2.04 -7.53 -5.23
CA THR A 182 2.97 -6.48 -4.80
C THR A 182 3.28 -6.44 -3.31
N MET A 183 2.68 -7.28 -2.46
CA MET A 183 3.06 -7.41 -1.03
C MET A 183 3.93 -8.63 -0.71
N LEU A 184 4.26 -9.51 -1.67
CA LEU A 184 5.12 -10.68 -1.41
C LEU A 184 6.58 -10.28 -1.16
N ASP A 185 7.11 -9.32 -1.91
CA ASP A 185 8.52 -8.94 -1.87
C ASP A 185 8.77 -7.59 -1.16
N ASN A 186 7.75 -6.96 -0.57
CA ASN A 186 7.98 -5.71 0.15
C ASN A 186 8.71 -5.94 1.45
N TYR A 187 9.62 -5.02 1.77
CA TYR A 187 10.21 -4.94 3.09
C TYR A 187 9.11 -4.70 4.12
N LEU A 188 9.27 -5.30 5.30
CA LEU A 188 8.32 -5.04 6.38
C LEU A 188 8.36 -3.55 6.75
N PRO A 189 7.21 -2.87 6.87
CA PRO A 189 7.17 -1.44 7.17
C PRO A 189 7.89 -1.06 8.47
N CYS A 190 8.04 -1.99 9.41
CA CYS A 190 8.80 -1.77 10.65
C CYS A 190 10.29 -1.50 10.44
N PHE A 191 10.84 -1.80 9.26
CA PHE A 191 12.23 -1.53 8.89
C PHE A 191 12.39 -0.27 8.03
N ALA A 192 11.33 0.53 7.89
CA ALA A 192 11.39 1.75 7.11
C ALA A 192 12.35 2.78 7.73
N VAL A 193 13.17 3.41 6.89
CA VAL A 193 14.13 4.44 7.32
C VAL A 193 13.54 5.84 7.35
N SER A 194 12.35 6.01 6.80
CA SER A 194 11.63 7.29 6.79
C SER A 194 10.10 7.06 6.74
N PRO A 195 9.28 8.07 7.10
CA PRO A 195 7.84 8.00 6.89
C PRO A 195 7.45 7.73 5.43
N ALA A 196 8.15 8.32 4.46
CA ALA A 196 7.88 8.07 3.04
C ALA A 196 8.16 6.60 2.66
N ASP A 197 9.27 6.04 3.17
CA ASP A 197 9.62 4.64 2.99
C ASP A 197 8.60 3.70 3.66
N PHE A 198 8.13 4.05 4.86
CA PHE A 198 7.08 3.30 5.56
C PHE A 198 5.83 3.17 4.70
N TRP A 199 5.29 4.29 4.21
CA TRP A 199 4.07 4.30 3.40
C TRP A 199 4.27 3.74 1.98
N ASN A 200 5.51 3.64 1.50
CA ASN A 200 5.82 2.94 0.26
C ASN A 200 5.76 1.41 0.43
N ASN A 201 6.02 0.90 1.62
CA ASN A 201 6.00 -0.53 1.91
C ASN A 201 4.70 -0.97 2.62
N TRP A 202 3.95 -0.02 3.20
CA TRP A 202 2.65 -0.26 3.83
C TRP A 202 1.53 -0.47 2.80
N GLN A 203 0.83 -1.60 2.87
CA GLN A 203 -0.38 -1.91 2.07
C GLN A 203 -0.35 -1.39 0.62
N THR A 204 0.59 -1.88 -0.19
CA THR A 204 0.85 -1.34 -1.54
C THR A 204 -0.36 -1.36 -2.47
N LEU A 205 -1.30 -2.28 -2.29
CA LEU A 205 -2.58 -2.27 -3.00
C LEU A 205 -3.36 -0.97 -2.79
N PHE A 206 -3.51 -0.54 -1.54
CA PHE A 206 -4.20 0.71 -1.22
C PHE A 206 -3.43 1.92 -1.73
N ARG A 207 -2.09 1.87 -1.70
CA ARG A 207 -1.27 2.94 -2.29
C ARG A 207 -1.65 3.17 -3.75
N TYR A 208 -1.80 2.13 -4.57
CA TYR A 208 -2.19 2.29 -5.98
C TYR A 208 -3.59 2.89 -6.13
N ILE A 209 -4.56 2.38 -5.39
CA ILE A 209 -5.93 2.91 -5.37
C ILE A 209 -5.91 4.42 -5.02
N TRP A 210 -5.15 4.80 -4.00
CA TRP A 210 -5.08 6.20 -3.57
C TRP A 210 -4.29 7.10 -4.53
N VAL A 211 -3.28 6.57 -5.22
CA VAL A 211 -2.60 7.32 -6.29
C VAL A 211 -3.61 7.71 -7.37
N ASP A 212 -4.46 6.77 -7.79
CA ASP A 212 -5.44 7.01 -8.85
C ASP A 212 -6.60 7.90 -8.40
N LEU A 213 -7.10 7.70 -7.17
CA LEU A 213 -8.28 8.41 -6.67
C LEU A 213 -7.96 9.75 -6.00
N GLY A 214 -6.82 9.86 -5.30
CA GLY A 214 -6.43 11.04 -4.53
C GLY A 214 -5.32 11.83 -5.19
N PHE A 215 -4.19 11.18 -5.47
CA PHE A 215 -2.98 11.88 -5.89
C PHE A 215 -3.11 12.51 -7.28
N LEU A 216 -3.36 11.71 -8.32
CA LEU A 216 -3.34 12.17 -9.71
C LEU A 216 -4.40 13.24 -10.03
N PRO A 217 -5.66 13.14 -9.56
CA PRO A 217 -6.65 14.18 -9.81
C PRO A 217 -6.24 15.53 -9.21
N VAL A 218 -5.77 15.53 -7.96
CA VAL A 218 -5.33 16.75 -7.28
C VAL A 218 -4.04 17.28 -7.90
N GLN A 219 -3.11 16.43 -8.31
CA GLN A 219 -1.89 16.85 -9.00
C GLN A 219 -2.18 17.54 -10.34
N ARG A 220 -3.14 17.02 -11.13
CA ARG A 220 -3.57 17.66 -12.39
C ARG A 220 -4.22 19.01 -12.13
N TRP A 221 -5.06 19.08 -11.09
CA TRP A 221 -5.71 20.32 -10.69
C TRP A 221 -4.68 21.33 -10.18
N SER A 222 -3.74 20.96 -9.32
CA SER A 222 -2.80 21.87 -8.66
C SER A 222 -1.75 22.49 -9.57
N ARG A 223 -1.66 22.11 -10.86
CA ARG A 223 -0.63 22.60 -11.81
C ARG A 223 -0.54 24.12 -11.97
N HIS A 224 -1.62 24.84 -11.66
CA HIS A 224 -1.69 26.30 -11.75
C HIS A 224 -1.33 27.00 -10.42
N LEU A 225 -1.04 26.23 -9.37
CA LEU A 225 -0.69 26.73 -8.04
C LEU A 225 0.83 26.85 -7.87
N THR A 226 1.27 27.34 -6.71
CA THR A 226 2.69 27.43 -6.36
C THR A 226 3.37 26.05 -6.36
N PRO A 227 4.70 25.97 -6.57
CA PRO A 227 5.44 24.70 -6.53
C PRO A 227 5.22 23.91 -5.23
N LEU A 228 5.19 24.61 -4.08
CA LEU A 228 4.91 24.00 -2.79
C LEU A 228 3.53 23.33 -2.74
N ALA A 229 2.50 24.03 -3.24
CA ALA A 229 1.14 23.50 -3.29
C ALA A 229 1.02 22.31 -4.27
N GLN A 230 1.74 22.35 -5.39
CA GLN A 230 1.79 21.26 -6.37
C GLN A 230 2.34 19.96 -5.79
N GLU A 231 3.24 20.06 -4.82
CA GLU A 231 3.83 18.89 -4.17
C GLU A 231 3.06 18.41 -2.95
N CYS A 232 2.59 19.34 -2.12
CA CYS A 232 1.93 19.04 -0.85
C CYS A 232 0.48 18.59 -1.04
N LEU A 233 -0.31 19.28 -1.86
CA LEU A 233 -1.75 19.01 -1.96
C LEU A 233 -2.09 17.59 -2.45
N PRO A 234 -1.40 17.02 -3.46
CA PRO A 234 -1.67 15.64 -3.88
C PRO A 234 -1.39 14.61 -2.78
N LEU A 235 -0.32 14.80 -2.01
CA LEU A 235 0.00 13.95 -0.86
C LEU A 235 -1.08 14.09 0.22
N MET A 236 -1.40 15.32 0.62
CA MET A 236 -2.41 15.58 1.64
C MET A 236 -3.79 15.06 1.24
N SER A 237 -4.14 15.08 -0.06
CA SER A 237 -5.37 14.49 -0.56
C SER A 237 -5.44 12.98 -0.30
N VAL A 238 -4.38 12.23 -0.64
CA VAL A 238 -4.31 10.78 -0.38
C VAL A 238 -4.50 10.48 1.10
N PHE A 239 -3.77 11.17 1.96
CA PHE A 239 -3.85 10.96 3.40
C PHE A 239 -5.21 11.37 3.97
N THR A 240 -5.80 12.47 3.47
CA THR A 240 -7.14 12.90 3.88
C THR A 240 -8.20 11.87 3.51
N LEU A 241 -8.19 11.37 2.28
CA LEU A 241 -9.15 10.35 1.84
C LEU A 241 -8.98 9.03 2.60
N SER A 242 -7.73 8.63 2.87
CA SER A 242 -7.45 7.47 3.71
C SER A 242 -7.94 7.67 5.15
N GLY A 243 -7.72 8.86 5.73
CA GLY A 243 -8.21 9.22 7.05
C GLY A 243 -9.73 9.23 7.15
N ILE A 244 -10.42 9.76 6.14
CA ILE A 244 -11.89 9.71 6.06
C ILE A 244 -12.39 8.27 5.97
N LEU A 245 -11.74 7.40 5.17
CA LEU A 245 -12.10 5.99 5.10
C LEU A 245 -11.98 5.29 6.46
N HIS A 246 -10.87 5.49 7.16
CA HIS A 246 -10.66 4.87 8.48
C HIS A 246 -11.61 5.45 9.53
N ALA A 247 -11.84 6.77 9.51
CA ALA A 247 -12.85 7.43 10.34
C ALA A 247 -14.25 6.87 10.11
N TYR A 248 -14.63 6.64 8.85
CA TYR A 248 -15.90 6.02 8.50
C TYR A 248 -16.03 4.61 9.08
N VAL A 249 -14.98 3.79 8.97
CA VAL A 249 -14.97 2.44 9.57
C VAL A 249 -15.13 2.52 11.09
N VAL A 250 -14.38 3.42 11.75
CA VAL A 250 -14.44 3.61 13.20
C VAL A 250 -15.85 4.04 13.65
N VAL A 251 -16.47 4.99 12.97
CA VAL A 251 -17.85 5.42 13.26
C VAL A 251 -18.85 4.30 12.99
N ALA A 252 -18.72 3.60 11.87
CA ALA A 252 -19.67 2.58 11.47
C ALA A 252 -19.66 1.39 12.43
N VAL A 253 -18.49 0.99 12.92
CA VAL A 253 -18.32 -0.18 13.79
C VAL A 253 -18.52 0.18 15.26
N TRP A 254 -17.94 1.29 15.73
CA TRP A 254 -17.86 1.61 17.16
C TRP A 254 -18.55 2.91 17.57
N ARG A 255 -19.03 3.71 16.62
CA ARG A 255 -19.65 5.04 16.88
C ARG A 255 -18.70 6.02 17.57
N GLU A 256 -17.39 5.78 17.47
CA GLU A 256 -16.35 6.66 18.03
C GLU A 256 -16.09 7.89 17.14
N PRO A 257 -15.58 9.00 17.70
CA PRO A 257 -15.32 10.23 16.94
C PRO A 257 -14.33 10.05 15.78
N ILE A 258 -14.61 10.73 14.66
CA ILE A 258 -13.81 10.65 13.43
C ILE A 258 -12.41 11.29 13.53
N TRP A 259 -12.24 12.24 14.45
CA TRP A 259 -11.13 13.20 14.39
C TRP A 259 -9.77 12.56 14.63
N SER A 260 -9.70 11.55 15.51
CA SER A 260 -8.45 10.86 15.82
C SER A 260 -7.81 10.23 14.57
N GLN A 261 -8.63 9.60 13.72
CA GLN A 261 -8.21 9.02 12.45
C GLN A 261 -7.77 10.10 11.45
N VAL A 262 -8.57 11.14 11.25
CA VAL A 262 -8.25 12.20 10.28
C VAL A 262 -6.95 12.92 10.67
N VAL A 263 -6.80 13.28 11.95
CA VAL A 263 -5.59 13.94 12.47
C VAL A 263 -4.37 13.03 12.33
N TYR A 264 -4.48 11.74 12.65
CA TYR A 264 -3.41 10.77 12.45
C TYR A 264 -2.91 10.80 10.99
N PHE A 265 -3.81 10.64 10.02
CA PHE A 265 -3.41 10.61 8.62
C PHE A 265 -2.88 11.96 8.13
N TRP A 266 -3.36 13.10 8.64
CA TRP A 266 -2.78 14.41 8.31
C TRP A 266 -1.35 14.57 8.83
N ILE A 267 -1.08 14.15 10.07
CA ILE A 267 0.28 14.16 10.62
C ILE A 267 1.20 13.26 9.77
N GLN A 268 0.72 12.08 9.40
CA GLN A 268 1.45 11.15 8.53
C GLN A 268 1.72 11.73 7.13
N GLY A 269 0.72 12.36 6.51
CA GLY A 269 0.87 13.01 5.21
C GLY A 269 1.86 14.16 5.22
N MET A 270 1.82 14.98 6.28
CA MET A 270 2.80 16.05 6.48
C MET A 270 4.20 15.49 6.71
N ALA A 271 4.35 14.41 7.48
CA ALA A 271 5.65 13.76 7.69
C ALA A 271 6.23 13.19 6.39
N VAL A 272 5.42 12.59 5.52
CA VAL A 272 5.85 12.14 4.19
C VAL A 272 6.28 13.33 3.32
N PHE A 273 5.51 14.42 3.33
CA PHE A 273 5.86 15.63 2.61
C PHE A 273 7.20 16.23 3.09
N LEU A 274 7.36 16.41 4.41
CA LEU A 274 8.58 16.94 5.02
C LEU A 274 9.79 16.04 4.74
N THR A 275 9.61 14.72 4.78
CA THR A 275 10.67 13.76 4.43
C THR A 275 11.15 13.99 3.00
N LYS A 276 10.23 14.09 2.03
CA LYS A 276 10.57 14.34 0.62
C LYS A 276 11.20 15.73 0.41
N ALA A 277 10.74 16.73 1.15
CA ALA A 277 11.33 18.06 1.11
C ALA A 277 12.76 18.05 1.68
N LEU A 278 12.99 17.33 2.78
CA LEU A 278 14.31 17.15 3.38
C LEU A 278 15.25 16.42 2.43
N GLU A 279 14.82 15.34 1.78
CA GLU A 279 15.62 14.60 0.79
C GLU A 279 16.11 15.47 -0.38
N ARG A 280 15.35 16.51 -0.75
CA ARG A 280 15.73 17.47 -1.80
C ARG A 280 16.59 18.62 -1.30
N SER A 281 16.56 18.91 0.00
CA SER A 281 17.35 19.96 0.63
C SER A 281 18.85 19.65 0.63
N LEU A 282 19.69 20.67 0.85
CA LEU A 282 21.15 20.47 0.95
C LEU A 282 21.56 19.44 2.03
N PRO A 283 20.99 19.45 3.26
CA PRO A 283 21.22 18.39 4.23
C PRO A 283 20.83 16.99 3.73
N GLY A 284 19.69 16.86 3.05
CA GLY A 284 19.25 15.56 2.52
C GLY A 284 20.16 15.03 1.41
N GLN A 285 20.62 15.91 0.52
CA GLN A 285 21.60 15.56 -0.52
C GLN A 285 22.94 15.13 0.09
N TYR A 286 23.39 15.82 1.15
CA TYR A 286 24.57 15.44 1.92
C TYR A 286 24.42 14.05 2.57
N LEU A 287 23.32 13.81 3.28
CA LEU A 287 23.02 12.51 3.89
C LEU A 287 22.96 11.39 2.84
N ARG A 288 22.33 11.65 1.69
CA ARG A 288 22.26 10.71 0.57
C ARG A 288 23.63 10.40 -0.02
N HIS A 289 24.49 11.41 -0.14
CA HIS A 289 25.87 11.20 -0.57
C HIS A 289 26.60 10.27 0.40
N HIS A 290 26.60 10.56 1.71
CA HIS A 290 27.25 9.71 2.71
C HIS A 290 26.64 8.31 2.82
N TYR A 291 25.33 8.17 2.59
CA TYR A 291 24.69 6.86 2.52
C TYR A 291 25.14 6.05 1.30
N ALA A 292 25.42 6.71 0.16
CA ALA A 292 25.82 6.03 -1.07
C ALA A 292 27.32 5.74 -1.14
N SER A 293 28.16 6.73 -0.82
CA SER A 293 29.63 6.69 -0.97
C SER A 293 30.39 6.48 0.34
N GLY A 294 29.71 6.52 1.50
CA GLY A 294 30.35 6.43 2.79
C GLY A 294 30.83 5.02 3.17
N PRO A 295 31.72 4.91 4.17
CA PRO A 295 32.12 3.63 4.73
C PRO A 295 30.92 2.80 5.22
N VAL A 296 31.07 1.47 5.24
CA VAL A 296 30.01 0.53 5.67
C VAL A 296 29.41 0.93 7.01
N ALA A 297 30.24 1.31 7.99
CA ALA A 297 29.79 1.75 9.31
C ALA A 297 28.90 2.99 9.28
N VAL A 298 29.21 3.98 8.42
CA VAL A 298 28.40 5.20 8.25
C VAL A 298 27.06 4.89 7.60
N ARG A 299 27.04 4.02 6.60
CA ARG A 299 25.78 3.60 5.95
C ARG A 299 24.86 2.87 6.93
N TRP A 300 25.44 1.97 7.72
CA TRP A 300 24.70 1.26 8.77
C TRP A 300 24.18 2.21 9.85
N SER A 301 24.99 3.15 10.33
CA SER A 301 24.55 4.10 11.35
C SER A 301 23.43 5.01 10.84
N LEU A 302 23.51 5.49 9.59
CA LEU A 302 22.44 6.26 8.95
C LEU A 302 21.17 5.44 8.77
N HIS A 303 21.28 4.16 8.39
CA HIS A 303 20.14 3.26 8.24
C HIS A 303 19.43 3.02 9.57
N VAL A 304 20.17 2.59 10.60
CA VAL A 304 19.65 2.35 11.95
C VAL A 304 19.10 3.64 12.55
N GLY A 305 19.79 4.76 12.38
CA GLY A 305 19.31 6.07 12.83
C GLY A 305 17.98 6.46 12.19
N GLY A 306 17.84 6.29 10.87
CA GLY A 306 16.58 6.53 10.16
C GLY A 306 15.45 5.62 10.64
N MET A 307 15.74 4.33 10.85
CA MET A 307 14.77 3.39 11.43
C MET A 307 14.31 3.82 12.82
N LEU A 308 15.23 4.20 13.72
CA LEU A 308 14.89 4.63 15.08
C LEU A 308 14.06 5.91 15.09
N VAL A 309 14.40 6.90 14.25
CA VAL A 309 13.61 8.13 14.11
C VAL A 309 12.20 7.83 13.58
N THR A 310 12.10 6.96 12.58
CA THR A 310 10.81 6.55 12.00
C THR A 310 9.99 5.77 13.02
N LEU A 311 10.59 4.86 13.77
CA LEU A 311 9.94 4.12 14.85
C LEU A 311 9.44 5.06 15.93
N ALA A 312 10.27 5.99 16.40
CA ALA A 312 9.89 6.97 17.41
C ALA A 312 8.71 7.83 16.93
N PHE A 313 8.76 8.31 15.68
CA PHE A 313 7.66 9.04 15.07
C PHE A 313 6.36 8.23 15.03
N HIS A 314 6.44 6.94 14.68
CA HIS A 314 5.26 6.07 14.69
C HIS A 314 4.74 5.84 16.11
N VAL A 315 5.60 5.56 17.10
CA VAL A 315 5.20 5.40 18.50
C VAL A 315 4.50 6.65 19.05
N LEU A 316 4.94 7.84 18.64
CA LEU A 316 4.31 9.10 19.05
C LEU A 316 2.97 9.37 18.37
N THR A 317 2.78 8.89 17.14
CA THR A 317 1.57 9.20 16.34
C THR A 317 0.54 8.08 16.36
N VAL A 318 0.95 6.84 16.59
CA VAL A 318 0.06 5.67 16.61
C VAL A 318 -1.06 5.75 17.66
N PRO A 319 -0.92 6.44 18.83
CA PRO A 319 -2.06 6.61 19.73
C PRO A 319 -3.26 7.29 19.09
N PHE A 320 -3.05 8.26 18.18
CA PHE A 320 -4.15 8.90 17.45
C PHE A 320 -4.89 7.90 16.55
N PHE A 321 -4.17 6.95 15.95
CA PHE A 321 -4.79 5.89 15.18
C PHE A 321 -5.49 4.86 16.09
N MET A 322 -4.86 4.48 17.20
CA MET A 322 -5.27 3.33 18.01
C MET A 322 -6.29 3.67 19.10
N ASP A 323 -6.47 4.94 19.47
CA ASP A 323 -7.43 5.39 20.50
C ASP A 323 -8.84 4.74 20.39
N PRO A 324 -9.55 4.81 19.24
CA PRO A 324 -10.89 4.20 19.15
C PRO A 324 -10.86 2.68 19.27
N TYR A 325 -9.79 2.03 18.82
CA TYR A 325 -9.61 0.58 18.91
C TYR A 325 -9.34 0.14 20.35
N VAL A 326 -8.61 0.96 21.11
CA VAL A 326 -8.34 0.78 22.54
C VAL A 326 -9.60 0.92 23.36
N LYS A 327 -10.34 2.02 23.18
CA LYS A 327 -11.62 2.23 23.88
C LYS A 327 -12.63 1.12 23.63
N SER A 328 -12.66 0.60 22.40
CA SER A 328 -13.57 -0.47 22.00
C SER A 328 -13.10 -1.87 22.38
N GLY A 329 -11.89 -2.02 22.94
CA GLY A 329 -11.32 -3.32 23.31
C GLY A 329 -11.24 -4.30 22.13
N MET A 330 -10.89 -3.84 20.92
CA MET A 330 -10.98 -4.65 19.69
C MET A 330 -10.28 -6.01 19.82
N TRP A 331 -9.10 -6.08 20.46
CA TRP A 331 -8.36 -7.34 20.63
C TRP A 331 -9.13 -8.36 21.47
N LEU A 332 -9.91 -7.91 22.45
CA LEU A 332 -10.73 -8.80 23.28
C LEU A 332 -11.85 -9.43 22.46
N ALA A 333 -12.40 -8.72 21.47
CA ALA A 333 -13.43 -9.26 20.59
C ALA A 333 -12.89 -10.33 19.63
N VAL A 334 -11.58 -10.36 19.37
CA VAL A 334 -10.95 -11.34 18.48
C VAL A 334 -10.10 -12.38 19.20
N LYS A 335 -9.89 -12.27 20.52
CA LYS A 335 -9.02 -13.18 21.30
C LYS A 335 -9.43 -14.65 21.20
N GLU A 336 -10.72 -14.93 21.03
CA GLU A 336 -11.23 -16.30 20.86
C GLU A 336 -10.73 -16.96 19.57
N ARG A 337 -10.14 -16.21 18.64
CA ARG A 337 -9.47 -16.76 17.46
C ARG A 337 -8.06 -17.26 17.74
N SER A 338 -7.50 -16.93 18.90
CA SER A 338 -6.14 -17.31 19.25
C SER A 338 -6.08 -18.74 19.78
N VAL A 339 -5.27 -19.59 19.15
CA VAL A 339 -5.05 -20.97 19.62
C VAL A 339 -4.32 -20.96 20.96
N LEU A 340 -3.28 -20.13 21.10
CA LEU A 340 -2.58 -19.94 22.36
C LEU A 340 -3.52 -19.46 23.48
N TRP A 341 -4.49 -18.58 23.20
CA TRP A 341 -5.50 -18.19 24.18
C TRP A 341 -6.40 -19.35 24.59
N TRP A 342 -6.79 -20.23 23.66
CA TRP A 342 -7.59 -21.40 24.00
C TRP A 342 -6.84 -22.40 24.88
N VAL A 343 -5.54 -22.58 24.66
CA VAL A 343 -4.69 -23.53 25.38
C VAL A 343 -4.27 -22.98 26.75
N TYR A 344 -3.89 -21.70 26.83
CA TYR A 344 -3.25 -21.11 28.01
C TYR A 344 -4.01 -19.94 28.65
N GLY A 345 -5.15 -19.53 28.07
CA GLY A 345 -5.88 -18.32 28.47
C GLY A 345 -7.12 -18.57 29.33
N LYS A 346 -7.55 -19.82 29.52
CA LYS A 346 -8.78 -20.14 30.29
C LYS A 346 -8.60 -20.14 31.82
N GLU A 347 -7.36 -20.08 32.29
CA GLU A 347 -7.03 -20.20 33.72
C GLU A 347 -6.67 -18.85 34.39
N VAL A 348 -6.85 -17.73 33.68
CA VAL A 348 -6.58 -16.36 34.15
C VAL A 348 -7.80 -15.51 33.89
#